data_AF-A0A0D2AMP6-F1
#
_entry.id   AF-A0A0D2AMP6-F1
#
_cell.length_a   1.000
_cell.length_b   1.000
_cell.length_c   1.000
_cell.angle_alpha   90.00
_cell.angle_beta   90.00
_cell.angle_gamma   90.00
#
_symmetry.space_group_name_H-M   'P 1'
#
loop_
_entity.id
_entity.type
_entity.pdbx_description
1 polymer ?
#
loop_
_entity_poly.entity_id
_entity_poly.type
_entity_poly.pdbx_seq_one_letter_code
_entity_poly.pdbx_strand_id
1 'polypeptide(L)'
;MEKNATELRASLAALLPDDPRQWIYNNKPTALDAHLVPFIARLTDVGWANLIPQKLREYASWAWQGHEWSTLMAGRTPMVPPR
;
A
#
# COMPACT_ATOMS: atom_id res chain seq x y z
N MET A 1 16.08 12.82 10.08
CA MET A 1 15.43 11.98 9.06
C MET A 1 14.20 11.24 9.60
N GLU A 2 14.21 10.73 10.84
CA GLU A 2 13.05 10.02 11.42
C GLU A 2 11.76 10.86 11.51
N LYS A 3 11.86 12.16 11.83
CA LYS A 3 10.69 13.04 11.94
C LYS A 3 9.85 13.07 10.65
N ASN A 4 10.52 13.21 9.51
CA ASN A 4 9.87 13.27 8.20
C ASN A 4 9.18 11.95 7.85
N ALA A 5 9.76 10.81 8.23
CA ALA A 5 9.17 9.49 7.99
C ALA A 5 7.90 9.28 8.83
N THR A 6 7.90 9.74 10.08
CA THR A 6 6.73 9.68 10.96
C THR A 6 5.60 10.58 10.47
N GLU A 7 5.91 11.82 10.08
CA GLU A 7 4.95 12.77 9.53
C GLU A 7 4.32 12.23 8.24
N LEU A 8 5.15 11.73 7.32
CA LEU A 8 4.66 11.14 6.07
C LEU A 8 3.70 9.97 6.32
N ARG A 9 4.01 9.09 7.27
CA ARG A 9 3.14 7.95 7.63
C ARG A 9 1.80 8.42 8.19
N ALA A 10 1.82 9.45 9.05
CA ALA A 10 0.60 10.02 9.61
C ALA A 10 -0.27 10.68 8.52
N SER A 11 0.34 11.47 7.63
CA SER A 11 -0.37 12.12 6.52
C SER A 11 -0.96 11.12 5.54
N LEU A 12 -0.22 10.06 5.17
CA LEU A 12 -0.75 9.02 4.29
C LEU A 12 -1.90 8.25 4.92
N ALA A 13 -1.81 7.92 6.22
CA ALA A 13 -2.91 7.26 6.92
C ALA A 13 -4.16 8.15 7.04
N ALA A 14 -3.99 9.46 7.18
CA ALA A 14 -5.09 10.42 7.23
C ALA A 14 -5.77 10.64 5.86
N LEU A 15 -5.03 10.44 4.75
CA LEU A 15 -5.58 10.50 3.40
C LEU A 15 -6.40 9.27 3.02
N LEU A 16 -6.24 8.15 3.74
CA LEU A 16 -7.00 6.94 3.43
C LEU A 16 -8.48 7.12 3.79
N PRO A 17 -9.40 6.67 2.91
CA PRO A 17 -10.83 6.63 3.22
C PRO A 17 -11.13 5.83 4.48
N ASP A 18 -12.30 6.05 5.08
CA ASP A 18 -12.75 5.26 6.23
C ASP A 18 -12.95 3.79 5.86
N ASP A 19 -13.41 3.53 4.63
CA ASP A 19 -13.39 2.18 4.06
C ASP A 19 -12.01 1.89 3.45
N PRO A 20 -11.21 0.96 4.00
CA PRO A 20 -9.93 0.57 3.42
C PRO A 20 -10.06 -0.14 2.07
N ARG A 21 -11.29 -0.43 1.62
CA ARG A 21 -11.61 -1.05 0.31
C ARG A 21 -11.98 -0.04 -0.77
N GLN A 22 -11.41 1.15 -0.67
CA GLN A 22 -11.68 2.26 -1.56
C GLN A 22 -10.38 2.98 -1.91
N TRP A 23 -10.26 3.42 -3.17
CA TRP A 23 -9.12 4.22 -3.63
C TRP A 23 -9.07 5.56 -2.89
N ILE A 24 -7.87 6.15 -2.78
CA ILE A 24 -7.65 7.36 -1.96
C ILE A 24 -8.57 8.51 -2.38
N TYR A 25 -8.77 8.69 -3.69
CA TYR A 25 -9.65 9.71 -4.27
C TYR A 25 -10.91 9.12 -4.92
N ASN A 26 -11.35 7.95 -4.45
CA ASN A 26 -12.54 7.22 -4.91
C ASN A 26 -12.46 6.78 -6.39
N ASN A 27 -13.58 6.28 -6.95
CA ASN A 27 -13.87 5.94 -8.35
C ASN A 27 -12.84 5.10 -9.13
N LYS A 28 -11.58 5.54 -9.24
CA LYS A 28 -10.49 4.91 -9.96
C LYS A 28 -9.16 5.18 -9.23
N PRO A 29 -8.19 4.25 -9.28
CA PRO A 29 -6.89 4.50 -8.70
C PRO A 29 -6.21 5.67 -9.43
N THR A 30 -5.49 6.48 -8.66
CA THR A 30 -4.73 7.63 -9.13
C THR A 30 -3.25 7.31 -9.20
N ALA A 31 -2.45 8.26 -9.69
CA ALA A 31 -1.00 8.15 -9.63
C ALA A 31 -0.49 7.91 -8.20
N LEU A 32 -1.15 8.45 -7.18
CA LEU A 32 -0.78 8.23 -5.79
C LEU A 32 -0.95 6.75 -5.40
N ASP A 33 -2.10 6.14 -5.70
CA ASP A 33 -2.37 4.72 -5.45
C ASP A 33 -1.34 3.85 -6.21
N ALA A 34 -1.04 4.20 -7.47
CA ALA A 34 -0.08 3.49 -8.31
C ALA A 34 1.37 3.50 -7.79
N HIS A 35 1.75 4.48 -6.94
CA HIS A 35 3.07 4.50 -6.31
C HIS A 35 3.03 3.93 -4.88
N LEU A 36 1.95 4.20 -4.14
CA LEU A 36 1.81 3.79 -2.76
C LEU A 36 1.68 2.27 -2.62
N VAL A 37 0.85 1.64 -3.47
CA VAL A 37 0.58 0.19 -3.37
C VAL A 37 1.84 -0.64 -3.67
N PRO A 38 2.61 -0.40 -4.76
CA PRO A 38 3.89 -1.09 -4.96
C PRO A 38 4.94 -0.77 -3.90
N PHE A 39 4.97 0.46 -3.39
CA PHE A 39 5.89 0.83 -2.32
C PHE A 39 5.64 0.04 -1.04
N ILE A 40 4.38 -0.10 -0.62
CA ILE A 40 3.98 -0.92 0.54
C ILE A 40 4.30 -2.40 0.30
N ALA A 41 4.09 -2.90 -0.92
CA ALA A 41 4.44 -4.27 -1.28
C ALA A 41 5.94 -4.49 -1.11
N ARG A 42 6.76 -3.56 -1.61
CA ARG A 42 8.21 -3.67 -1.52
C ARG A 42 8.71 -3.60 -0.07
N LEU A 43 8.15 -2.72 0.75
CA LEU A 43 8.45 -2.66 2.18
C LEU A 43 8.11 -3.96 2.90
N THR A 44 7.04 -4.63 2.48
CA THR A 44 6.64 -5.93 3.00
C THR A 44 7.64 -7.01 2.60
N ASP A 45 8.03 -7.06 1.32
CA ASP A 45 8.99 -8.04 0.79
C ASP A 45 10.37 -7.97 1.49
N VAL A 46 10.81 -6.78 1.90
CA VAL A 46 12.09 -6.58 2.61
C VAL A 46 11.99 -6.74 4.14
N GLY A 47 10.84 -7.17 4.65
CA GLY A 47 10.64 -7.45 6.08
C GLY A 47 10.33 -6.22 6.94
N TRP A 48 9.95 -5.09 6.35
CA TRP A 48 9.65 -3.83 7.05
C TRP A 48 8.14 -3.58 7.23
N ALA A 49 7.31 -4.62 7.17
CA ALA A 49 5.87 -4.51 7.32
C ALA A 49 5.44 -3.93 8.69
N ASN A 50 6.26 -4.12 9.74
CA ASN A 50 6.07 -3.52 11.07
C ASN A 50 6.18 -1.98 11.05
N LEU A 51 6.93 -1.43 10.10
CA LEU A 51 7.05 0.01 9.84
C LEU A 51 5.93 0.54 8.93
N ILE A 52 4.82 -0.17 8.78
CA ILE A 52 3.66 0.29 8.01
C ILE A 52 2.46 0.40 8.96
N PRO A 53 1.74 1.53 9.03
CA PRO A 53 0.50 1.61 9.81
C PRO A 53 -0.52 0.54 9.36
N GLN A 54 -1.31 0.01 10.30
CA GLN A 54 -2.28 -1.07 10.03
C GLN A 54 -3.25 -0.69 8.89
N LYS A 55 -3.80 0.52 8.92
CA LYS A 55 -4.74 1.02 7.89
C LYS A 55 -4.13 0.99 6.48
N LEU A 56 -2.84 1.32 6.35
CA LEU A 56 -2.10 1.26 5.08
C LEU A 56 -1.84 -0.17 4.62
N ARG A 57 -1.58 -1.10 5.55
CA ARG A 57 -1.46 -2.53 5.22
C ARG A 57 -2.78 -3.10 4.70
N GLU A 58 -3.89 -2.77 5.36
CA GLU A 58 -5.23 -3.21 4.94
C GLU A 58 -5.62 -2.68 3.57
N TYR A 59 -5.39 -1.39 3.34
CA TYR A 59 -5.59 -0.76 2.03
C TYR A 59 -4.74 -1.43 0.93
N ALA A 60 -3.45 -1.65 1.16
CA ALA A 60 -2.59 -2.32 0.17
C ALA A 60 -3.01 -3.79 -0.05
N SER A 61 -3.36 -4.50 1.02
CA SER A 61 -3.87 -5.88 0.94
C SER A 61 -5.15 -5.98 0.12
N TRP A 62 -6.05 -4.99 0.23
CA TRP A 62 -7.23 -4.91 -0.63
C TRP A 62 -6.84 -4.61 -2.08
N ALA A 63 -6.00 -3.60 -2.31
CA ALA A 63 -5.55 -3.21 -3.65
C ALA A 63 -4.86 -4.36 -4.40
N TRP A 64 -4.10 -5.21 -3.70
CA TRP A 64 -3.43 -6.37 -4.30
C TRP A 64 -4.39 -7.46 -4.80
N GLN A 65 -5.64 -7.47 -4.34
CA GLN A 65 -6.68 -8.39 -4.81
C GLN A 65 -7.36 -7.87 -6.09
N GLY A 66 -7.12 -6.61 -6.45
CA GLY A 66 -7.74 -5.94 -7.60
C GLY A 66 -7.13 -6.31 -8.95
N HIS A 67 -7.88 -6.02 -10.01
CA HIS A 67 -7.46 -6.26 -11.39
C HIS A 67 -6.26 -5.39 -11.78
N GLU A 68 -6.20 -4.17 -11.26
CA GLU A 68 -5.14 -3.20 -11.52
C GLU A 68 -3.78 -3.72 -11.03
N TRP A 69 -3.75 -4.35 -9.85
CA TRP A 69 -2.54 -4.96 -9.32
C TRP A 69 -2.10 -6.18 -10.12
N SER A 70 -3.04 -7.10 -10.44
CA SER A 70 -2.75 -8.28 -11.25
C SER A 70 -2.14 -7.91 -12.61
N THR A 71 -2.68 -6.85 -13.23
CA THR A 71 -2.20 -6.30 -14.50
C THR A 71 -0.79 -5.72 -14.35
N LEU A 72 -0.56 -4.91 -13.32
CA LEU A 72 0.74 -4.29 -13.05
C LEU A 72 1.83 -5.33 -12.76
N MET A 73 1.49 -6.40 -12.05
CA MET A 73 2.44 -7.46 -11.73
C MET A 73 2.66 -8.45 -12.88
N ALA A 74 1.89 -8.37 -13.98
CA ALA A 74 1.96 -9.28 -15.11
C ALA A 74 1.98 -10.77 -14.67
N GLY A 75 1.19 -11.12 -13.66
CA GLY A 75 1.13 -12.47 -13.09
C GLY A 75 2.23 -12.82 -12.06
N ARG A 76 3.11 -11.90 -11.68
CA ARG A 76 4.07 -12.10 -10.58
C ARG A 76 3.39 -11.95 -9.22
N THR A 77 3.54 -12.94 -8.36
CA THR A 77 3.18 -12.79 -6.95
C THR A 77 4.25 -11.99 -6.20
N PRO A 78 3.86 -11.12 -5.24
CA PRO A 78 4.81 -10.52 -4.30
C PRO A 78 5.61 -11.63 -3.62
N MET A 79 6.91 -11.40 -3.45
CA MET A 79 7.83 -12.40 -2.91
C MET A 79 7.65 -12.45 -1.40
N VAL A 80 6.65 -13.19 -0.92
CA VAL A 80 6.48 -13.48 0.51
C VAL A 80 7.69 -14.30 0.97
N PRO A 81 8.58 -13.78 1.84
CA PRO A 81 9.66 -14.58 2.36
C PRO A 81 9.08 -15.69 3.26
N PRO A 82 9.60 -16.93 3.22
CA PRO A 82 9.16 -18.00 4.10
C PRO A 82 9.38 -17.59 5.56
N ARG A 83 8.38 -17.89 6.41
CA ARG A 83 8.42 -17.64 7.85
C ARG A 83 9.46 -18.51 8.56
#